data_AF-A0A1V0TJK3-F1
#
_entry.id   AF-A0A1V0TJK3-F1
#
_cell.length_a   1.000
_cell.length_b   1.000
_cell.length_c   1.000
_cell.angle_alpha   90.00
_cell.angle_beta   90.00
_cell.angle_gamma   90.00
#
_symmetry.space_group_name_H-M   'P 1'
#
loop_
_entity.id
_entity.type
_entity.pdbx_description
1 polymer ?
#
loop_
_entity_poly.entity_id
_entity_poly.type
_entity_poly.pdbx_seq_one_letter_code
_entity_poly.pdbx_strand_id
1 'polypeptide(L)'
;MTQALPAPRTAQALQARQQRTEASLQRIKDAVAHLEKMKTPIAVSAVARHADVSRTFLYEHPQARTLLEEATRRAAGRRIQDRHDELAEREASWRERALNTEDALKATQAEVRNQRTQIAELLGQIRDLQTEWTEGDIVRITTENATLKKRVRELEQENRRVTDRLAAARDNVRFADKRIADLEAQLLDDGQLSPRETL
;
A
#
# COMPACT_ATOMS: atom_id res chain seq x y z
N MET A 1 -87.87 67.68 12.93
CA MET A 1 -87.67 66.52 12.04
C MET A 1 -86.19 66.19 12.01
N THR A 2 -85.81 65.12 12.70
CA THR A 2 -84.42 64.72 12.96
C THR A 2 -83.94 63.89 11.77
N GLN A 3 -83.01 64.41 10.98
CA GLN A 3 -82.38 63.68 9.88
C GLN A 3 -81.46 62.59 10.44
N ALA A 4 -81.82 61.33 10.18
CA ALA A 4 -80.96 60.18 10.43
C ALA A 4 -79.85 60.10 9.36
N LEU A 5 -78.59 60.10 9.79
CA LEU A 5 -77.41 59.88 8.94
C LEU A 5 -77.20 58.38 8.64
N PRO A 6 -76.56 58.02 7.52
CA PRO A 6 -76.71 56.69 6.91
C PRO A 6 -75.72 55.64 7.47
N ALA A 7 -76.25 54.51 7.92
CA ALA A 7 -75.52 53.33 8.44
C ALA A 7 -74.59 52.52 7.47
N PRO A 8 -74.70 52.57 6.12
CA PRO A 8 -73.87 51.71 5.26
C PRO A 8 -72.42 52.20 5.05
N ARG A 9 -72.11 53.49 5.26
CA ARG A 9 -70.76 54.04 5.07
C ARG A 9 -69.77 53.62 6.16
N THR A 10 -70.25 53.45 7.40
CA THR A 10 -69.45 52.97 8.53
C THR A 10 -69.17 51.48 8.45
N ALA A 11 -70.13 50.67 8.00
CA ALA A 11 -69.94 49.23 7.80
C ALA A 11 -68.91 48.90 6.71
N GLN A 12 -68.98 49.59 5.55
CA GLN A 12 -68.00 49.42 4.47
C GLN A 12 -66.58 49.84 4.88
N ALA A 13 -66.44 50.90 5.66
CA ALA A 13 -65.14 51.35 6.17
C ALA A 13 -64.51 50.36 7.16
N LEU A 14 -65.32 49.69 7.98
CA LEU A 14 -64.85 48.64 8.91
C LEU A 14 -64.41 47.38 8.14
N GLN A 15 -65.18 46.94 7.15
CA GLN A 15 -64.79 45.81 6.29
C GLN A 15 -63.49 46.08 5.53
N ALA A 16 -63.32 47.27 4.96
CA ALA A 16 -62.08 47.65 4.27
C ALA A 16 -60.86 47.66 5.21
N ARG A 17 -61.03 48.00 6.49
CA ARG A 17 -59.97 47.93 7.51
C ARG A 17 -59.63 46.50 7.91
N GLN A 18 -60.63 45.63 8.02
CA GLN A 18 -60.43 44.20 8.29
C GLN A 18 -59.64 43.54 7.17
N GLN A 19 -60.07 43.73 5.92
CA GLN A 19 -59.39 43.18 4.74
C GLN A 19 -57.94 43.67 4.61
N ARG A 20 -57.67 44.95 4.89
CA ARG A 20 -56.28 45.48 4.90
C ARG A 20 -55.42 44.86 5.99
N THR A 21 -55.99 44.62 7.17
CA THR A 21 -55.28 43.96 8.28
C THR A 21 -54.97 42.51 7.93
N GLU A 22 -55.94 41.78 7.39
CA GLU A 22 -55.77 40.38 6.93
C GLU A 22 -54.72 40.26 5.83
N ALA A 23 -54.76 41.13 4.81
CA ALA A 23 -53.76 41.17 3.74
C ALA A 23 -52.35 41.46 4.29
N SER A 24 -52.24 42.33 5.29
CA SER A 24 -50.95 42.64 5.93
C SER A 24 -50.44 41.48 6.78
N LEU A 25 -51.31 40.76 7.49
CA LEU A 25 -50.95 39.54 8.21
C LEU A 25 -50.50 38.42 7.26
N GLN A 26 -51.14 38.29 6.10
CA GLN A 26 -50.73 37.31 5.09
C GLN A 26 -49.33 37.61 4.55
N ARG A 27 -49.06 38.88 4.19
CA ARG A 27 -47.71 39.32 3.78
C ARG A 27 -46.64 39.05 4.84
N ILE A 28 -46.98 39.20 6.13
CA ILE A 28 -46.08 38.86 7.23
C ILE A 28 -45.78 37.36 7.28
N LYS A 29 -46.79 36.50 7.11
CA LYS A 29 -46.59 35.04 7.04
C LYS A 29 -45.69 34.66 5.87
N ASP A 30 -45.92 35.24 4.70
CA ASP A 30 -45.14 34.97 3.49
C ASP A 30 -43.69 35.46 3.66
N ALA A 31 -43.48 36.63 4.24
CA ALA A 31 -42.16 37.17 4.55
C ALA A 31 -41.39 36.30 5.56
N VAL A 32 -42.08 35.83 6.60
CA VAL A 32 -41.49 34.90 7.58
C VAL A 32 -41.11 33.58 6.91
N ALA A 33 -41.99 32.99 6.11
CA ALA A 33 -41.70 31.75 5.38
C ALA A 33 -40.51 31.92 4.43
N HIS A 34 -40.40 33.08 3.77
CA HIS A 34 -39.26 33.40 2.93
C HIS A 34 -37.95 33.49 3.72
N LEU A 35 -37.94 34.22 4.83
CA LEU A 35 -36.75 34.34 5.69
C LEU A 35 -36.34 33.01 6.31
N GLU A 36 -37.31 32.16 6.66
CA GLU A 36 -37.07 30.78 7.11
C GLU A 36 -36.39 29.95 6.02
N LYS A 37 -36.88 30.02 4.78
CA LYS A 37 -36.30 29.30 3.63
C LYS A 37 -34.88 29.76 3.32
N MET A 38 -34.63 31.08 3.42
CA MET A 38 -33.32 31.68 3.17
C MET A 38 -32.37 31.58 4.37
N LYS A 39 -32.74 30.86 5.45
CA LYS A 39 -31.99 30.74 6.71
C LYS A 39 -31.53 32.09 7.28
N THR A 40 -32.27 33.16 7.00
CA THR A 40 -31.92 34.53 7.41
C THR A 40 -32.47 34.80 8.82
N PRO A 41 -31.79 35.58 9.67
CA PRO A 41 -32.32 35.94 10.98
C PRO A 41 -33.70 36.59 10.89
N ILE A 42 -34.68 36.00 11.59
CA ILE A 42 -36.05 36.52 11.66
C ILE A 42 -36.07 37.68 12.66
N ALA A 43 -35.72 38.87 12.18
CA ALA A 43 -35.77 40.11 12.94
C ALA A 43 -37.01 40.93 12.56
N VAL A 44 -37.57 41.67 13.52
CA VAL A 44 -38.72 42.59 13.31
C VAL A 44 -38.47 43.51 12.10
N SER A 45 -37.24 44.03 11.97
CA SER A 45 -36.85 44.93 10.89
C SER A 45 -36.78 44.24 9.52
N ALA A 46 -36.36 42.98 9.46
CA ALA A 46 -36.29 42.20 8.24
C ALA A 46 -37.70 41.81 7.77
N VAL A 47 -38.54 41.37 8.70
CA VAL A 47 -39.94 41.02 8.43
C VAL A 47 -40.74 42.24 7.96
N ALA A 48 -40.60 43.40 8.62
CA ALA A 48 -41.27 44.64 8.20
C ALA A 48 -40.91 45.05 6.76
N ARG A 49 -39.63 44.91 6.39
CA ARG A 49 -39.15 45.24 5.03
C ARG A 49 -39.65 44.24 3.98
N HIS A 50 -39.63 42.95 4.28
CA HIS A 50 -40.09 41.92 3.33
C HIS A 50 -41.61 41.87 3.17
N ALA A 51 -42.35 42.13 4.24
CA ALA A 51 -43.82 42.14 4.21
C ALA A 51 -44.41 43.48 3.74
N ASP A 52 -43.56 44.51 3.54
CA ASP A 52 -43.96 45.87 3.21
C ASP A 52 -45.03 46.41 4.20
N VAL A 53 -44.70 46.32 5.49
CA VAL A 53 -45.51 46.80 6.61
C VAL A 53 -44.66 47.66 7.55
N SER A 54 -45.28 48.59 8.28
CA SER A 54 -44.56 49.39 9.26
C SER A 54 -44.15 48.54 10.47
N ARG A 55 -43.04 48.91 11.12
CA ARG A 55 -42.65 48.27 12.40
C ARG A 55 -43.72 48.45 13.48
N THR A 56 -44.38 49.62 13.48
CA THR A 56 -45.45 49.94 14.41
C THR A 56 -46.62 48.96 14.26
N PHE A 57 -47.00 48.59 13.04
CA PHE A 57 -48.03 47.58 12.76
C PHE A 57 -47.69 46.22 13.43
N LEU A 58 -46.42 45.80 13.37
CA LEU A 58 -45.98 44.55 14.01
C LEU A 58 -46.08 44.59 15.54
N TYR A 59 -45.94 45.78 16.16
CA TYR A 59 -46.04 45.93 17.61
C TYR A 59 -47.49 46.11 18.09
N GLU A 60 -48.32 46.79 17.31
CA GLU A 60 -49.72 47.11 17.67
C GLU A 60 -50.65 45.92 17.49
N HIS A 61 -50.36 44.99 16.57
CA HIS A 61 -51.21 43.83 16.30
C HIS A 61 -50.69 42.55 17.00
N PRO A 62 -51.42 42.00 18.00
CA PRO A 62 -51.00 40.80 18.73
C PRO A 62 -50.77 39.57 17.85
N GLN A 63 -51.57 39.43 16.79
CA GLN A 63 -51.44 38.35 15.81
C GLN A 63 -50.12 38.41 15.03
N ALA A 64 -49.61 39.62 14.74
CA ALA A 64 -48.31 39.77 14.08
C ALA A 64 -47.14 39.41 15.03
N ARG A 65 -47.26 39.76 16.32
CA ARG A 65 -46.25 39.43 17.34
C ARG A 65 -46.13 37.93 17.56
N THR A 66 -47.26 37.25 17.72
CA THR A 66 -47.30 35.79 17.91
C THR A 66 -46.67 35.04 16.74
N LEU A 67 -47.00 35.41 15.50
CA LEU A 67 -46.36 34.84 14.29
C LEU A 67 -44.84 35.03 14.30
N LEU A 68 -44.37 36.22 14.67
CA LEU A 68 -42.94 36.51 14.74
C LEU A 68 -42.23 35.72 15.85
N GLU A 69 -42.82 35.64 17.04
CA GLU A 69 -42.28 34.91 18.19
C GLU A 69 -42.22 33.40 17.95
N GLU A 70 -43.25 32.82 17.34
CA GLU A 70 -43.27 31.41 16.93
C GLU A 70 -42.21 31.12 15.88
N ALA A 71 -42.10 31.97 14.86
CA ALA A 71 -41.08 31.80 13.82
C ALA A 71 -39.66 31.94 14.38
N THR A 72 -39.44 32.91 15.27
CA THR A 72 -38.15 33.12 15.94
C THR A 72 -37.78 31.90 16.79
N ARG A 73 -38.74 31.34 17.55
CA ARG A 73 -38.53 30.10 18.32
C ARG A 73 -38.23 28.90 17.42
N ARG A 74 -38.98 28.70 16.33
CA ARG A 74 -38.72 27.62 15.37
C ARG A 74 -37.34 27.75 14.73
N ALA A 75 -36.94 28.95 14.31
CA ALA A 75 -35.63 29.22 13.73
C ALA A 75 -34.48 29.10 14.74
N ALA A 76 -34.71 29.39 16.03
CA ALA A 76 -33.74 29.13 17.09
C ALA A 76 -33.57 27.63 17.33
N GLY A 77 -34.66 26.86 17.41
CA GLY A 77 -34.63 25.40 17.56
C GLY A 77 -33.88 24.71 16.43
N ARG A 78 -34.19 25.05 15.16
CA ARG A 78 -33.48 24.50 13.99
C ARG A 78 -31.97 24.79 14.03
N ARG A 79 -31.56 26.00 14.41
CA ARG A 79 -30.12 26.36 14.52
C ARG A 79 -29.38 25.62 15.64
N ILE A 80 -30.09 25.17 16.67
CA ILE A 80 -29.50 24.33 17.72
C ILE A 80 -29.35 22.90 17.18
N GLN A 81 -30.38 22.39 16.50
CA GLN A 81 -30.35 21.08 15.86
C GLN A 81 -29.24 20.97 14.80
N ASP A 82 -29.19 21.90 13.83
CA ASP A 82 -28.16 21.94 12.78
C ASP A 82 -26.74 21.90 13.40
N ARG A 83 -26.52 22.65 14.49
CA ARG A 83 -25.22 22.64 15.21
C ARG A 83 -24.93 21.33 15.91
N HIS A 84 -25.94 20.71 16.50
CA HIS A 84 -25.78 19.40 17.15
C HIS A 84 -25.48 18.31 16.11
N ASP A 85 -26.15 18.35 14.97
CA ASP A 85 -25.94 17.41 13.87
C ASP A 85 -24.52 17.59 13.27
N GLU A 86 -24.08 18.83 13.03
CA GLU A 86 -22.70 19.11 12.60
C GLU A 86 -21.64 18.58 13.59
N LEU A 87 -21.88 18.71 14.89
CA LEU A 87 -20.97 18.18 15.91
C LEU A 87 -20.97 16.64 15.92
N ALA A 88 -22.14 16.02 15.80
CA ALA A 88 -22.28 14.57 15.75
C ALA A 88 -21.57 13.98 14.51
N GLU A 89 -21.72 14.61 13.35
CA GLU A 89 -21.02 14.21 12.12
C GLU A 89 -19.49 14.33 12.26
N ARG A 90 -19.00 15.44 12.83
CA ARG A 90 -17.57 15.62 13.09
C ARG A 90 -17.03 14.57 14.06
N GLU A 91 -17.78 14.30 15.12
CA GLU A 91 -17.40 13.30 16.12
C GLU A 91 -17.39 11.89 15.52
N ALA A 92 -18.38 11.55 14.68
CA ALA A 92 -18.41 10.29 13.94
C ALA A 92 -17.19 10.15 13.02
N SER A 93 -16.87 11.19 12.25
CA SER A 93 -15.68 11.22 11.38
C SER A 93 -14.38 11.07 12.18
N TRP A 94 -14.28 11.69 13.36
CA TRP A 94 -13.10 11.56 14.21
C TRP A 94 -12.98 10.17 14.83
N ARG A 95 -14.08 9.57 15.28
CA ARG A 95 -14.10 8.19 15.76
C ARG A 95 -13.67 7.21 14.68
N GLU A 96 -14.20 7.35 13.47
CA GLU A 96 -13.82 6.50 12.34
C GLU A 96 -12.33 6.62 12.03
N ARG A 97 -11.79 7.85 11.96
CA ARG A 97 -10.35 8.06 11.74
C ARG A 97 -9.52 7.45 12.86
N ALA A 98 -9.94 7.61 14.12
CA ALA A 98 -9.24 7.02 15.27
C ALA A 98 -9.20 5.49 15.18
N LEU A 99 -10.33 4.85 14.89
CA LEU A 99 -10.42 3.40 14.70
C LEU A 99 -9.52 2.93 13.54
N ASN A 100 -9.60 3.60 12.39
CA ASN A 100 -8.77 3.27 11.24
C ASN A 100 -7.27 3.40 11.55
N THR A 101 -6.86 4.42 12.32
CA THR A 101 -5.47 4.57 12.74
C THR A 101 -5.03 3.51 13.76
N GLU A 102 -5.93 3.10 14.66
CA GLU A 102 -5.67 2.03 15.63
C GLU A 102 -5.46 0.69 14.92
N ASP A 103 -6.30 0.37 13.93
CA ASP A 103 -6.17 -0.84 13.13
C ASP A 103 -4.89 -0.84 12.31
N ALA A 104 -4.52 0.29 11.70
CA ALA A 104 -3.23 0.44 11.00
C ALA A 104 -2.03 0.26 11.96
N LEU A 105 -2.13 0.80 13.19
CA LEU A 105 -1.09 0.62 14.21
C LEU A 105 -0.96 -0.85 14.63
N LYS A 106 -2.08 -1.55 14.84
CA LYS A 106 -2.08 -2.98 15.17
C LYS A 106 -1.48 -3.82 14.04
N ALA A 107 -1.84 -3.53 12.80
CA ALA A 107 -1.31 -4.23 11.63
C ALA A 107 0.21 -4.04 11.51
N THR A 108 0.70 -2.80 11.63
CA THR A 108 2.14 -2.51 11.58
C THR A 108 2.91 -3.15 12.74
N GLN A 109 2.34 -3.18 13.94
CA GLN A 109 2.96 -3.87 15.09
C GLN A 109 3.02 -5.39 14.90
N ALA A 110 1.99 -6.00 14.31
CA ALA A 110 1.99 -7.41 13.97
C ALA A 110 3.08 -7.73 12.94
N GLU A 111 3.23 -6.89 11.91
CA GLU A 111 4.28 -7.03 10.89
C GLU A 111 5.69 -6.92 11.50
N VAL A 112 5.93 -5.94 12.37
CA VAL A 112 7.22 -5.81 13.07
C VAL A 112 7.54 -7.05 13.91
N ARG A 113 6.53 -7.65 14.55
CA ARG A 113 6.72 -8.91 15.30
C ARG A 113 7.07 -10.07 14.37
N ASN A 114 6.36 -10.22 13.26
CA ASN A 114 6.64 -11.26 12.26
C ASN A 114 8.07 -11.13 11.72
N GLN A 115 8.48 -9.91 11.35
CA GLN A 115 9.83 -9.63 10.87
C GLN A 115 10.88 -9.97 11.93
N ARG A 116 10.65 -9.64 13.20
CA ARG A 116 11.58 -10.01 14.29
C ARG A 116 11.69 -11.52 14.48
N THR A 117 10.59 -12.25 14.37
CA THR A 117 10.61 -13.73 14.42
C THR A 117 11.42 -14.29 13.25
N GLN A 118 11.19 -13.80 12.04
CA GLN A 118 11.92 -14.23 10.85
C GLN A 118 13.42 -13.91 10.96
N ILE A 119 13.78 -12.72 11.46
CA ILE A 119 15.18 -12.36 11.72
C ILE A 119 15.81 -13.31 12.74
N ALA A 120 15.11 -13.63 13.83
CA ALA A 120 15.61 -14.57 14.83
C ALA A 120 15.85 -15.97 14.26
N GLU A 121 14.94 -16.45 13.40
CA GLU A 121 15.08 -17.73 12.70
C GLU A 121 16.28 -17.73 11.74
N LEU A 122 16.40 -16.69 10.90
CA LEU A 122 17.53 -16.55 9.97
C LEU A 122 18.86 -16.43 10.70
N LEU A 123 18.92 -15.72 11.83
CA LEU A 123 20.12 -15.66 12.66
C LEU A 123 20.47 -17.02 13.28
N GLY A 124 19.47 -17.82 13.65
CA GLY A 124 19.65 -19.22 14.06
C GLY A 124 20.27 -20.05 12.95
N GLN A 125 19.71 -19.99 11.75
CA GLN A 125 20.23 -20.71 10.57
C GLN A 125 21.68 -20.30 10.23
N ILE A 126 21.99 -18.99 10.28
CA ILE A 126 23.37 -18.51 10.06
C ILE A 126 24.31 -19.08 11.12
N ARG A 127 23.89 -19.09 12.39
CA ARG A 127 24.70 -19.66 13.47
C ARG A 127 24.95 -21.14 13.25
N ASP A 128 23.92 -21.92 12.91
CA ASP A 128 24.05 -23.36 12.69
C ASP A 128 25.02 -23.65 11.54
N LEU A 129 24.89 -22.94 10.41
CA LEU A 129 25.81 -23.03 9.28
C LEU A 129 27.25 -22.62 9.63
N GLN A 130 27.43 -21.61 10.48
CA GLN A 130 28.76 -21.23 10.97
C GLN A 130 29.35 -22.26 11.95
N THR A 131 28.50 -22.94 12.72
CA THR A 131 28.93 -23.92 13.73
C THR A 131 29.33 -25.26 13.07
N GLU A 132 28.71 -25.63 11.95
CA GLU A 132 29.06 -26.83 11.19
C GLU A 132 30.46 -26.77 10.55
N TRP A 133 30.99 -25.58 10.28
CA TRP A 133 32.33 -25.39 9.72
C TRP A 133 33.26 -24.82 10.78
N THR A 134 33.82 -25.68 11.62
CA THR A 134 34.81 -25.21 12.60
C THR A 134 36.08 -24.72 11.89
N GLU A 135 36.80 -23.79 12.51
CA GLU A 135 38.12 -23.34 12.01
C GLU A 135 39.09 -24.55 11.86
N GLY A 136 38.93 -25.58 12.70
CA GLY A 136 39.64 -26.85 12.60
C GLY A 136 39.30 -27.64 11.33
N ASP A 137 38.04 -27.64 10.88
CA ASP A 137 37.63 -28.28 9.63
C ASP A 137 38.20 -27.56 8.41
N ILE A 138 38.25 -26.23 8.44
CA ILE A 138 38.89 -25.42 7.39
C ILE A 138 40.37 -25.78 7.27
N VAL A 139 41.10 -25.83 8.39
CA VAL A 139 42.53 -26.21 8.42
C VAL A 139 42.74 -27.64 7.95
N ARG A 140 41.91 -28.58 8.40
CA ARG A 140 41.97 -30.00 8.02
C ARG A 140 41.76 -30.18 6.51
N ILE A 141 40.68 -29.64 5.96
CA ILE A 141 40.36 -29.74 4.52
C ILE A 141 41.46 -29.08 3.69
N THR A 142 42.00 -27.94 4.13
CA THR A 142 43.10 -27.27 3.42
C THR A 142 44.36 -28.13 3.39
N THR A 143 44.68 -28.77 4.51
CA THR A 143 45.85 -29.65 4.64
C THR A 143 45.68 -30.94 3.81
N GLU A 144 44.49 -31.53 3.85
CA GLU A 144 44.12 -32.68 3.02
C GLU A 144 44.19 -32.32 1.53
N ASN A 145 43.68 -31.16 1.14
CA ASN A 145 43.74 -30.68 -0.25
C ASN A 145 45.18 -30.46 -0.73
N ALA A 146 46.05 -29.88 0.11
CA ALA A 146 47.46 -29.72 -0.19
C ALA A 146 48.18 -31.08 -0.37
N THR A 147 47.85 -32.04 0.50
CA THR A 147 48.38 -33.42 0.45
C THR A 147 47.92 -34.14 -0.82
N LEU A 148 46.64 -34.05 -1.16
CA LEU A 148 46.08 -34.62 -2.39
C LEU A 148 46.71 -34.00 -3.64
N LYS A 149 46.88 -32.68 -3.69
CA LYS A 149 47.57 -32.00 -4.80
C LYS A 149 49.00 -32.48 -4.95
N LYS A 150 49.74 -32.67 -3.86
CA LYS A 150 51.09 -33.24 -3.90
C LYS A 150 51.05 -34.66 -4.45
N ARG A 151 50.10 -35.49 -3.99
CA ARG A 151 49.97 -36.87 -4.44
C ARG A 151 49.62 -36.99 -5.93
N VAL A 152 48.74 -36.11 -6.42
CA VAL A 152 48.42 -36.03 -7.86
C VAL A 152 49.67 -35.71 -8.67
N ARG A 153 50.47 -34.72 -8.27
CA ARG A 153 51.73 -34.37 -8.96
C ARG A 153 52.75 -35.51 -8.94
N GLU A 154 52.87 -36.24 -7.83
CA GLU A 154 53.74 -37.41 -7.73
C GLU A 154 53.31 -38.52 -8.70
N LEU A 155 52.02 -38.85 -8.72
CA LEU A 155 51.46 -39.86 -9.60
C LEU A 155 51.59 -39.46 -11.08
N GLU A 156 51.41 -38.19 -11.42
CA GLU A 156 51.66 -37.68 -12.76
C GLU A 156 53.13 -37.86 -13.19
N GLN A 157 54.08 -37.56 -12.31
CA GLN A 157 55.50 -37.77 -12.58
C GLN A 157 55.84 -39.26 -12.74
N GLU A 158 55.29 -40.11 -11.88
CA GLU A 158 55.49 -41.55 -11.95
C GLU A 158 54.91 -42.14 -13.24
N ASN A 159 53.70 -41.72 -13.63
CA ASN A 159 53.07 -42.15 -14.87
C ASN A 159 53.91 -41.74 -16.10
N ARG A 160 54.43 -40.50 -16.12
CA ARG A 160 55.36 -40.06 -17.17
C ARG A 160 56.61 -40.94 -17.22
N ARG A 161 57.25 -41.19 -16.07
CA ARG A 161 58.44 -42.06 -15.98
C ARG A 161 58.19 -43.47 -16.52
N VAL A 162 57.04 -44.06 -16.17
CA VAL A 162 56.67 -45.41 -16.65
C VAL A 162 56.39 -45.40 -18.15
N THR A 163 55.71 -44.35 -18.64
CA THR A 163 55.44 -44.18 -20.07
C THR A 163 56.73 -44.04 -20.88
N ASP A 164 57.68 -43.24 -20.40
CA ASP A 164 58.98 -43.05 -21.05
C ASP A 164 59.79 -44.36 -21.07
N ARG A 165 59.78 -45.11 -19.96
CA ARG A 165 60.42 -46.45 -19.89
C ARG A 165 59.78 -47.44 -20.86
N LEU A 166 58.45 -47.42 -20.99
CA LEU A 166 57.73 -48.28 -21.93
C LEU A 166 58.06 -47.92 -23.38
N ALA A 167 58.17 -46.63 -23.69
CA ALA A 167 58.60 -46.16 -25.01
C ALA A 167 60.03 -46.65 -25.34
N ALA A 168 60.98 -46.43 -24.41
CA ALA A 168 62.36 -46.90 -24.57
C ALA A 168 62.45 -48.43 -24.72
N ALA A 169 61.68 -49.20 -23.94
CA ALA A 169 61.64 -50.65 -24.06
C ALA A 169 61.10 -51.11 -25.42
N ARG A 170 60.06 -50.44 -25.94
CA ARG A 170 59.51 -50.72 -27.28
C ARG A 170 60.51 -50.41 -28.39
N ASP A 171 61.23 -49.30 -28.27
CA ASP A 171 62.26 -48.95 -29.25
C ASP A 171 63.41 -49.96 -29.22
N ASN A 172 63.87 -50.38 -28.02
CA ASN A 172 64.88 -51.43 -27.88
C ASN A 172 64.46 -52.76 -28.54
N VAL A 173 63.20 -53.16 -28.36
CA VAL A 173 62.65 -54.36 -29.04
C VAL A 173 62.69 -54.19 -30.55
N ARG A 174 62.24 -53.05 -31.09
CA ARG A 174 62.31 -52.75 -32.54
C ARG A 174 63.74 -52.78 -33.08
N PHE A 175 64.70 -52.25 -32.33
CA PHE A 175 66.12 -52.31 -32.69
C PHE A 175 66.65 -53.74 -32.70
N ALA A 176 66.27 -54.56 -31.71
CA ALA A 176 66.64 -55.97 -31.65
C ALA A 176 66.04 -56.75 -32.84
N ASP A 177 64.75 -56.56 -33.13
CA ASP A 177 64.08 -57.20 -34.27
C ASP A 177 64.74 -56.87 -35.60
N LYS A 178 65.08 -55.58 -35.82
CA LYS A 178 65.80 -55.16 -37.03
C LYS A 178 67.18 -55.83 -37.13
N ARG A 179 67.93 -55.88 -36.03
CA ARG A 179 69.24 -56.52 -35.99
C ARG A 179 69.16 -58.02 -36.25
N ILE A 180 68.13 -58.69 -35.72
CA ILE A 180 67.87 -60.10 -36.00
C ILE A 180 67.61 -60.30 -37.49
N ALA A 181 66.72 -59.50 -38.09
CA ALA A 181 66.43 -59.56 -39.52
C ALA A 181 67.68 -59.32 -40.40
N ASP A 182 68.52 -58.33 -40.03
CA ASP A 182 69.77 -58.06 -40.74
C ASP A 182 70.75 -59.26 -40.64
N LEU A 183 70.85 -59.90 -39.47
CA LEU A 183 71.68 -61.11 -39.27
C LEU A 183 71.12 -62.33 -40.01
N GLU A 184 69.80 -62.51 -40.03
CA GLU A 184 69.14 -63.56 -40.79
C GLU A 184 69.39 -63.41 -42.30
N ALA A 185 69.37 -62.18 -42.81
CA ALA A 185 69.72 -61.89 -44.20
C ALA A 185 71.19 -62.23 -44.52
N GLN A 186 72.13 -61.86 -43.63
CA GLN A 186 73.55 -62.23 -43.80
C GLN A 186 73.77 -63.74 -43.84
N LEU A 187 73.12 -64.50 -42.95
CA LEU A 187 73.22 -65.96 -42.93
C LEU A 187 72.64 -66.61 -44.20
N LEU A 188 71.59 -66.03 -44.79
CA LEU A 188 71.03 -66.48 -46.06
C LEU A 188 71.98 -66.20 -47.24
N ASP A 189 72.59 -65.01 -47.30
CA ASP A 189 73.57 -64.65 -48.33
C ASP A 189 74.85 -65.51 -48.24
N ASP A 190 75.38 -65.75 -47.04
CA ASP A 190 76.52 -66.65 -46.82
C ASP A 190 76.18 -68.11 -47.20
N GLY A 191 74.94 -68.54 -46.96
CA GLY A 191 74.42 -69.83 -47.41
C GLY A 191 74.27 -69.94 -48.93
N GLN A 192 74.04 -68.83 -49.63
CA GLN A 192 74.00 -68.76 -51.10
C GLN A 192 75.39 -68.62 -51.73
N LEU A 193 76.35 -68.04 -51.01
CA LEU A 193 77.78 -67.95 -51.37
C LEU A 193 78.56 -69.25 -51.11
N SER A 194 77.89 -70.35 -50.81
CA SER A 194 78.44 -71.70 -50.93
C SER A 194 77.99 -72.35 -52.26
N PRO A 195 78.68 -72.09 -53.40
CA PRO A 195 78.54 -72.93 -54.56
C PRO A 195 78.98 -74.35 -54.21
N ARG A 196 78.10 -75.29 -54.54
CA ARG A 196 78.42 -76.63 -55.03
C ARG A 196 79.87 -76.73 -55.55
N GLU A 197 80.80 -77.17 -54.71
CA GLU A 197 81.92 -77.96 -55.21
C GLU A 197 81.40 -79.38 -55.38
N THR A 198 80.98 -79.64 -56.61
CA THR A 198 80.85 -80.96 -57.21
C THR A 198 82.19 -81.68 -57.18
N LEU A 199 82.25 -82.86 -56.53
CA LEU A 199 82.68 -84.16 -57.07
C LEU A 199 82.59 -85.25 -55.99
#